data_AF-A0A3D3ZDL7-F1
#
_entry.id   AF-A0A3D3ZDL7-F1
#
_cell.length_a   1.000
_cell.length_b   1.000
_cell.length_c   1.000
_cell.angle_alpha   90.00
_cell.angle_beta   90.00
_cell.angle_gamma   90.00
#
_symmetry.space_group_name_H-M   'P 1'
#
loop_
_entity.id
_entity.type
_entity.pdbx_description
1 polymer ?
#
loop_
_entity_poly.entity_id
_entity_poly.type
_entity_poly.pdbx_seq_one_letter_code
_entity_poly.pdbx_strand_id
1 'polypeptide(L)' 'METEKFVSGYCRQLDGSRMVEVILEDGAVTETDCCYGNCVYQSNCTIAKEIDRLQEQEKS' A
#
# COMPACT_ATOMS: atom_id res chain seq x y z
N MET A 1 11.12 -11.15 -9.28
CA MET A 1 11.94 -10.56 -8.21
C MET A 1 11.00 -10.10 -7.11
N GLU A 2 11.22 -10.54 -5.89
CA GLU A 2 10.45 -10.13 -4.71
C GLU A 2 11.08 -8.88 -4.11
N THR A 3 10.27 -7.90 -3.70
CA THR A 3 10.74 -6.66 -3.09
C THR A 3 9.81 -6.21 -1.97
N GLU A 4 10.40 -5.96 -0.81
CA GLU A 4 9.74 -5.41 0.37
C GLU A 4 9.84 -3.88 0.38
N LYS A 5 8.72 -3.20 0.63
CA LYS A 5 8.64 -1.73 0.77
C LYS A 5 7.81 -1.36 1.99
N PHE A 6 8.04 -0.16 2.51
CA PHE A 6 7.25 0.42 3.59
C PHE A 6 6.60 1.73 3.15
N VAL A 7 5.29 1.82 3.36
CA VAL A 7 4.49 3.02 3.13
C VAL A 7 4.01 3.54 4.48
N SER A 8 4.07 4.85 4.71
CA SER A 8 3.48 5.46 5.89
C SER A 8 2.46 6.53 5.51
N GLY A 9 1.38 6.63 6.28
CA GLY A 9 0.33 7.60 6.03
C GLY A 9 -0.74 7.60 7.11
N TYR A 10 -1.69 8.53 7.00
CA TYR A 10 -2.85 8.57 7.88
C TYR A 10 -3.86 7.49 7.47
N CYS A 11 -4.23 6.63 8.41
CA CYS A 11 -5.23 5.59 8.26
C CYS A 11 -6.52 6.03 8.96
N ARG A 12 -7.57 6.31 8.16
CA ARG A 12 -8.88 6.74 8.69
C ARG A 12 -9.54 5.69 9.59
N GLN A 13 -9.31 4.41 9.34
CA GLN A 13 -9.86 3.31 10.15
C GLN A 13 -9.29 3.29 11.57
N LEU A 14 -8.03 3.68 11.73
CA LEU A 14 -7.36 3.77 13.03
C LEU A 14 -7.40 5.19 13.62
N ASP A 15 -7.87 6.16 12.85
CA ASP A 15 -7.79 7.60 13.12
C ASP A 15 -6.37 8.04 13.55
N GLY A 16 -5.36 7.58 12.81
CA GLY A 16 -3.96 7.80 13.18
C GLY A 16 -2.98 7.47 12.07
N SER A 17 -1.71 7.79 12.29
CA SER A 17 -0.63 7.36 11.39
C SER A 17 -0.44 5.85 11.48
N ARG A 18 -0.12 5.24 10.34
CA ARG A 18 0.21 3.82 10.24
C ARG A 18 1.36 3.64 9.24
N MET A 19 2.28 2.74 9.57
CA MET A 19 3.23 2.17 8.63
C MET A 19 2.69 0.84 8.12
N VAL A 20 2.83 0.59 6.83
CA VAL A 20 2.31 -0.57 6.12
C VAL A 20 3.45 -1.18 5.31
N GLU A 21 3.72 -2.45 5.57
CA GLU A 21 4.57 -3.30 4.75
C GLU A 21 3.83 -3.72 3.47
N VAL A 22 4.55 -3.69 2.35
CA VAL A 22 4.06 -4.03 1.01
C VAL A 22 5.07 -4.97 0.36
N ILE A 23 4.62 -6.17 0.01
CA ILE A 23 5.39 -7.13 -0.77
C ILE A 23 4.97 -7.01 -2.23
N LEU A 24 5.95 -6.79 -3.10
CA LEU A 24 5.78 -6.84 -4.54
C LEU A 24 6.52 -8.04 -5.12
N GLU A 25 5.85 -8.82 -5.95
CA GLU A 25 6.45 -9.85 -6.79
C GLU A 25 6.26 -9.48 -8.26
N ASP A 26 7.36 -9.38 -9.00
CA ASP A 26 7.36 -9.02 -10.43
C ASP A 26 6.56 -7.73 -10.71
N GLY A 27 6.70 -6.76 -9.81
CA GLY A 27 6.05 -5.45 -9.89
C GLY A 27 4.55 -5.46 -9.58
N ALA A 28 3.99 -6.57 -9.09
CA ALA A 28 2.61 -6.67 -8.62
C ALA A 28 2.56 -6.79 -7.09
N VAL A 29 1.63 -6.08 -6.46
CA VAL A 29 1.42 -6.20 -5.00
C VAL A 29 0.80 -7.57 -4.69
N THR A 30 1.49 -8.37 -3.88
CA THR A 30 1.03 -9.72 -3.46
C THR A 30 0.58 -9.74 -2.02
N GLU A 31 1.23 -8.97 -1.13
CA GLU A 31 0.88 -8.89 0.29
C GLU A 31 0.96 -7.45 0.81
N THR A 32 0.03 -7.10 1.71
CA THR A 32 0.08 -5.86 2.47
C THR A 32 -0.43 -6.09 3.87
N ASP A 33 0.17 -5.47 4.89
CA ASP A 33 -0.28 -5.64 6.28
C ASP A 33 -1.60 -4.89 6.62
N CYS A 34 -2.20 -4.19 5.64
CA CYS A 34 -3.42 -3.41 5.82
C CYS A 34 -4.56 -3.86 4.89
N CYS A 35 -5.72 -3.21 4.96
CA CYS A 35 -6.88 -3.55 4.15
C CYS A 35 -6.81 -2.98 2.71
N TYR A 36 -5.62 -2.84 2.11
CA TYR A 36 -5.50 -2.38 0.72
C TYR A 36 -6.32 -3.27 -0.23
N GLY A 37 -6.98 -2.68 -1.22
CA GLY A 37 -7.94 -3.38 -2.09
C GLY A 37 -9.34 -3.62 -1.49
N ASN A 38 -9.49 -3.55 -0.17
CA ASN A 38 -10.74 -3.91 0.54
C ASN A 38 -11.18 -2.89 1.61
N CYS A 39 -10.49 -1.76 1.73
CA CYS A 39 -10.79 -0.76 2.74
C CYS A 39 -11.96 0.13 2.29
N VAL A 40 -12.94 0.36 3.17
CA VAL A 40 -14.08 1.26 2.88
C VAL A 40 -13.66 2.70 2.55
N TYR A 41 -12.46 3.11 2.98
CA TYR A 41 -11.89 4.42 2.71
C TYR A 41 -10.90 4.44 1.54
N GLN A 42 -10.78 3.35 0.76
CA GLN A 42 -9.71 3.20 -0.23
C GLN A 42 -9.63 4.36 -1.23
N SER A 43 -10.77 4.86 -1.70
CA SER A 43 -10.83 5.99 -2.64
C SER A 43 -10.10 7.25 -2.14
N ASN A 44 -9.99 7.43 -0.82
CA ASN A 44 -9.34 8.58 -0.18
C ASN A 44 -8.12 8.19 0.67
N CYS A 45 -7.73 6.92 0.69
CA CYS A 45 -6.65 6.44 1.53
C CYS A 45 -5.29 6.87 0.96
N THR A 46 -4.52 7.67 1.70
CA THR A 46 -3.19 8.13 1.25
C THR A 46 -2.19 6.97 1.15
N ILE A 47 -2.35 5.95 2.00
CA ILE A 47 -1.53 4.74 1.96
C ILE A 47 -1.82 3.97 0.66
N ALA A 48 -3.09 3.78 0.30
CA ALA A 48 -3.45 3.07 -0.94
C ALA A 48 -2.88 3.77 -2.18
N LYS A 49 -2.97 5.09 -2.24
CA LYS A 49 -2.39 5.89 -3.34
C LYS A 49 -0.89 5.71 -3.49
N GLU A 50 -0.16 5.59 -2.38
CA GLU A 50 1.30 5.37 -2.45
C GLU A 50 1.63 3.93 -2.84
N ILE A 51 0.82 2.95 -2.43
CA ILE A 51 0.95 1.55 -2.89
C ILE A 51 0.73 1.46 -4.41
N ASP A 52 -0.31 2.12 -4.94
CA ASP A 52 -0.56 2.22 -6.38
C ASP A 52 0.66 2.78 -7.10
N ARG A 53 1.26 3.86 -6.56
CA ARG A 53 2.47 4.49 -7.11
C ARG A 53 3.68 3.56 -7.10
N LEU A 54 3.90 2.80 -6.02
CA LEU A 54 4.99 1.81 -5.95
C LEU A 54 4.82 0.75 -7.04
N GLN A 55 3.60 0.28 -7.26
CA GLN A 55 3.30 -0.71 -8.28
C GLN A 55 3.55 -0.17 -9.70
N GLU A 56 3.26 1.09 -9.96
CA GLU A 56 3.56 1.74 -11.25
C GLU A 56 5.07 1.89 -11.49
N GLN A 57 5.85 2.17 -10.43
CA GLN A 57 7.30 2.35 -10.52
C GLN A 57 8.05 1.06 -10.82
N GLU A 58 7.66 -0.06 -10.21
CA GLU A 58 8.33 -1.36 -10.41
C GLU A 58 7.97 -2.04 -11.74
N LYS A 59 6.92 -1.57 -12.42
CA LYS A 59 6.52 -2.05 -13.76
C LYS A 59 7.20 -1.30 -14.91
N SER A 60 7.83 -0.16 -14.63
CA SER A 60 8.50 0.68 -15.64
C SER A 60 9.96 0.30 -15.83
#